data_AF-A0A495K4Z6-F1
#
_entry.id   AF-A0A495K4Z6-F1
#
_cell.length_a   1.000
_cell.length_b   1.000
_cell.length_c   1.000
_cell.angle_alpha   90.00
_cell.angle_beta   90.00
_cell.angle_gamma   90.00
#
_symmetry.space_group_name_H-M   'P 1'
#
loop_
_entity.id
_entity.type
_entity.pdbx_description
1 polymer ?
#
loop_
_entity_poly.entity_id
_entity_poly.type
_entity_poly.pdbx_seq_one_letter_code
_entity_poly.pdbx_strand_id
1 'polypeptide(L)'
;MTTVTILAVGGTGETHRKDPRTAVSGMLAQVTDRLDERFDCRWVRYPASYGPVPRRNGISYRESVAAGVDNLRAEMARASGPVMLIGYSQGAVVIRQLLATTHADVAAVGFVADPYQPPGVVAGCDGFGLAGHGPDLPEGLPAFWIGHPGDVICNASDDSLLRDLADLTATFSTRDVRGWFAGLWHILRSNSFQNAARTSLHPRQWRRDLRRLRVLAIELTGYLPTRVRLGRLVIANRRGGRHIAYGFEPFDPDGLTGCEMLSRWLQAQATLLPDTVRHDVA
;
A
#
# COMPACT_ATOMS: atom_id res chain seq x y z
N MET A 1 14.88 -14.65 -25.03
CA MET A 1 14.20 -13.45 -24.52
C MET A 1 14.86 -13.07 -23.21
N THR A 2 15.06 -11.78 -22.97
CA THR A 2 15.55 -11.29 -21.67
C THR A 2 14.46 -11.49 -20.63
N THR A 3 14.76 -12.24 -19.57
CA THR A 3 13.82 -12.47 -18.45
C THR A 3 13.62 -11.17 -17.67
N VAL A 4 12.36 -10.80 -17.42
CA VAL A 4 11.99 -9.63 -16.59
C VAL A 4 11.88 -10.08 -15.15
N THR A 5 12.56 -9.39 -14.23
CA THR A 5 12.42 -9.68 -12.79
C THR A 5 11.24 -8.89 -12.21
N ILE A 6 10.27 -9.56 -11.59
CA ILE A 6 9.24 -8.93 -10.78
C ILE A 6 9.64 -9.01 -9.31
N LEU A 7 9.80 -7.87 -8.64
CA LEU A 7 9.97 -7.83 -7.19
C LEU A 7 8.63 -7.47 -6.54
N ALA A 8 8.06 -8.43 -5.82
CA ALA A 8 6.77 -8.29 -5.15
C ALA A 8 6.94 -7.95 -3.66
N VAL A 9 6.37 -6.82 -3.25
CA VAL A 9 6.43 -6.31 -1.88
C VAL A 9 5.04 -6.38 -1.24
N GLY A 10 4.87 -7.36 -0.34
CA GLY A 10 3.59 -7.62 0.33
C GLY A 10 3.12 -6.54 1.29
N GLY A 11 1.85 -6.62 1.66
CA GLY A 11 1.23 -5.73 2.66
C GLY A 11 1.60 -6.08 4.10
N THR A 12 1.08 -5.29 5.04
CA THR A 12 1.26 -5.51 6.48
C THR A 12 0.85 -6.94 6.86
N GLY A 13 1.75 -7.68 7.50
CA GLY A 13 1.50 -9.05 7.95
C GLY A 13 1.63 -10.16 6.90
N GLU A 14 1.88 -9.85 5.63
CA GLU A 14 2.05 -10.88 4.57
C GLU A 14 3.44 -11.51 4.55
N THR A 15 4.42 -10.87 5.19
CA THR A 15 5.79 -11.35 5.37
C THR A 15 6.31 -11.00 6.76
N HIS A 16 7.56 -11.37 7.05
CA HIS A 16 8.23 -11.03 8.30
C HIS A 16 9.75 -11.06 8.14
N ARG A 17 10.48 -10.48 9.10
CA ARG A 17 11.96 -10.33 9.04
C ARG A 17 12.73 -11.62 8.72
N LYS A 18 12.25 -12.77 9.19
CA LYS A 18 12.89 -14.09 8.98
C LYS A 18 12.17 -14.95 7.93
N ASP A 19 11.43 -14.33 7.02
CA ASP A 19 10.63 -15.05 6.03
C ASP A 19 11.58 -15.82 5.08
N PRO A 20 11.50 -17.17 5.02
CA PRO A 20 12.36 -17.95 4.16
C PRO A 20 11.84 -18.01 2.72
N ARG A 21 10.61 -17.57 2.46
CA ARG A 21 9.97 -17.69 1.14
C ARG A 21 10.68 -16.78 0.14
N THR A 22 11.01 -17.37 -1.00
CA THR A 22 11.47 -16.67 -2.21
C THR A 22 10.36 -16.54 -3.24
N ALA A 23 9.45 -17.52 -3.29
CA ALA A 23 8.24 -17.46 -4.09
C ALA A 23 7.24 -16.44 -3.51
N VAL A 24 6.56 -15.74 -4.41
CA VAL A 24 5.56 -14.73 -4.09
C VAL A 24 4.37 -15.37 -3.37
N SER A 25 3.79 -14.66 -2.40
CA SER A 25 2.68 -15.14 -1.58
C SER A 25 1.72 -14.00 -1.23
N GLY A 26 0.60 -14.31 -0.56
CA GLY A 26 -0.38 -13.30 -0.15
C GLY A 26 -1.15 -12.73 -1.34
N MET A 27 -1.56 -11.46 -1.25
CA MET A 27 -2.32 -10.77 -2.29
C MET A 27 -1.64 -10.82 -3.65
N LEU A 28 -0.33 -10.57 -3.69
CA LEU A 28 0.41 -10.43 -4.94
C LEU A 28 0.68 -11.76 -5.65
N ALA A 29 0.49 -12.91 -4.99
CA ALA A 29 0.51 -14.20 -5.67
C ALA A 29 -0.60 -14.29 -6.74
N GLN A 30 -1.76 -13.67 -6.48
CA GLN A 30 -2.84 -13.60 -7.47
C GLN A 30 -2.45 -12.84 -8.75
N VAL A 31 -1.43 -11.97 -8.67
CA VAL A 31 -0.86 -11.31 -9.84
C VAL A 31 0.15 -12.23 -10.51
N THR A 32 1.13 -12.72 -9.75
CA THR A 32 2.29 -13.42 -10.32
C THR A 32 1.98 -14.81 -10.83
N ASP A 33 1.00 -15.51 -10.27
CA ASP A 33 0.59 -16.86 -10.71
C ASP A 33 -0.03 -16.87 -12.12
N ARG A 34 -0.33 -15.69 -12.67
CA ARG A 34 -0.93 -15.49 -13.99
C ARG A 34 0.06 -14.98 -15.03
N LEU A 35 1.29 -14.67 -14.63
CA LEU A 35 2.34 -14.20 -15.53
C LEU A 35 2.95 -15.38 -16.30
N ASP A 36 3.35 -15.12 -17.54
CA ASP A 36 4.01 -16.11 -18.39
C ASP A 36 5.50 -16.29 -18.03
N GLU A 37 6.16 -17.23 -18.70
CA GLU A 37 7.55 -17.65 -18.46
C GLU A 37 8.62 -16.56 -18.69
N ARG A 38 8.23 -15.39 -19.23
CA ARG A 38 9.16 -14.24 -19.36
C ARG A 38 9.49 -13.61 -18.02
N PHE A 39 8.72 -13.90 -16.98
CA PHE A 39 8.83 -13.26 -15.67
C PHE A 39 9.48 -14.18 -14.63
N ASP A 40 10.53 -13.67 -13.98
CA ASP A 40 11.09 -14.24 -12.75
C ASP A 40 10.54 -13.46 -11.55
N CYS A 41 9.58 -14.05 -10.84
CA CYS A 41 8.87 -13.40 -9.74
C CYS A 41 9.51 -13.73 -8.39
N ARG A 42 9.95 -12.70 -7.67
CA ARG A 42 10.66 -12.83 -6.39
C ARG A 42 9.95 -12.08 -5.27
N TRP A 43 9.85 -12.72 -4.12
CA TRP A 43 9.26 -12.15 -2.91
C TRP A 43 10.25 -11.30 -2.12
N VAL A 44 9.88 -10.06 -1.81
CA VAL A 44 10.68 -9.16 -0.98
C VAL A 44 10.28 -9.32 0.47
N ARG A 45 11.10 -10.05 1.23
CA ARG A 45 10.93 -10.19 2.68
C ARG A 45 11.22 -8.87 3.39
N TYR A 46 10.40 -8.53 4.37
CA TYR A 46 10.66 -7.43 5.30
C TYR A 46 9.80 -7.60 6.56
N PRO A 47 9.91 -6.75 7.58
CA PRO A 47 9.14 -6.93 8.80
C PRO A 47 7.61 -6.88 8.63
N ALA A 48 7.09 -6.14 7.64
CA ALA A 48 5.66 -5.95 7.37
C ALA A 48 4.84 -5.64 8.64
N SER A 49 5.36 -4.74 9.46
CA SER A 49 4.86 -4.41 10.78
C SER A 49 4.23 -3.01 10.80
N TYR A 50 3.17 -2.88 11.58
CA TYR A 50 2.53 -1.64 12.00
C TYR A 50 2.35 -1.71 13.52
N GLY A 51 3.43 -1.42 14.26
CA GLY A 51 3.46 -1.56 15.71
C GLY A 51 3.08 -2.97 16.17
N PRO A 52 1.95 -3.18 16.86
CA PRO A 52 1.52 -4.49 17.39
C PRO A 52 0.97 -5.44 16.32
N VAL A 53 0.87 -5.01 15.05
CA VAL A 53 0.38 -5.81 13.94
C VAL A 53 1.55 -6.19 13.04
N PRO A 54 1.71 -7.46 12.64
CA PRO A 54 0.90 -8.63 13.02
C PRO A 54 1.25 -9.18 14.41
N ARG A 55 2.38 -8.76 15.01
CA ARG A 55 2.88 -9.28 16.28
C ARG A 55 2.89 -8.20 17.35
N ARG A 56 2.42 -8.54 18.57
CA ARG A 56 2.31 -7.60 19.70
C ARG A 56 3.61 -6.88 20.07
N ASN A 57 4.78 -7.44 19.73
CA ASN A 57 6.10 -6.86 19.97
C ASN A 57 6.77 -6.36 18.67
N GLY A 58 5.96 -6.05 17.66
CA GLY A 58 6.41 -5.57 16.35
C GLY A 58 7.02 -4.18 16.44
N ILE A 59 7.83 -3.89 15.41
CA ILE A 59 8.50 -2.61 15.25
C ILE A 59 7.54 -1.56 14.68
N SER A 60 7.95 -0.30 14.70
CA SER A 60 7.14 0.76 14.12
C SER A 60 6.95 0.60 12.62
N TYR A 61 5.87 1.19 12.11
CA TYR A 61 5.61 1.20 10.68
C TYR A 61 6.76 1.85 9.90
N ARG A 62 7.29 2.98 10.39
CA ARG A 62 8.46 3.65 9.80
C ARG A 62 9.69 2.73 9.73
N GLU A 63 10.05 2.08 10.84
CA GLU A 63 11.17 1.12 10.86
C GLU A 63 10.93 -0.07 9.93
N SER A 64 9.68 -0.54 9.85
CA SER A 64 9.29 -1.62 8.94
C SER A 64 9.45 -1.23 7.48
N VAL A 65 8.96 -0.05 7.09
CA VAL A 65 9.10 0.47 5.72
C VAL A 65 10.57 0.67 5.38
N ALA A 66 11.37 1.28 6.26
CA ALA A 66 12.81 1.48 6.02
C ALA A 66 13.54 0.15 5.78
N ALA A 67 13.29 -0.87 6.62
CA ALA A 67 13.84 -2.21 6.41
C ALA A 67 13.34 -2.86 5.11
N GLY A 68 12.11 -2.56 4.68
CA GLY A 68 11.57 -2.97 3.39
C GLY A 68 12.30 -2.34 2.22
N VAL A 69 12.59 -1.04 2.29
CA VAL A 69 13.35 -0.31 1.27
C VAL A 69 14.75 -0.89 1.11
N ASP A 70 15.42 -1.16 2.22
CA ASP A 70 16.78 -1.72 2.19
C ASP A 70 16.80 -3.13 1.60
N ASN A 71 15.85 -3.99 1.96
CA ASN A 71 15.74 -5.32 1.39
C ASN A 71 15.33 -5.30 -0.08
N LEU A 72 14.41 -4.41 -0.48
CA LEU A 72 14.03 -4.24 -1.88
C LEU A 72 15.24 -3.80 -2.72
N ARG A 73 16.02 -2.83 -2.24
CA ARG A 73 17.26 -2.39 -2.89
C ARG A 73 18.25 -3.54 -3.05
N ALA A 74 18.40 -4.39 -2.03
CA ALA A 74 19.27 -5.55 -2.09
C ALA A 74 18.79 -6.61 -3.12
N GLU A 75 17.49 -6.85 -3.23
CA GLU A 75 16.96 -7.77 -4.25
C GLU A 75 17.05 -7.18 -5.67
N MET A 76 16.87 -5.87 -5.83
CA MET A 76 17.10 -5.18 -7.12
C MET A 76 18.54 -5.33 -7.59
N ALA A 77 19.51 -5.16 -6.69
CA ALA A 77 20.93 -5.33 -7.02
C ALA A 77 21.31 -6.76 -7.45
N ARG A 78 20.44 -7.75 -7.19
CA ARG A 78 20.61 -9.15 -7.63
C ARG A 78 19.81 -9.49 -8.89
N ALA A 79 19.03 -8.57 -9.41
CA ALA A 79 18.31 -8.78 -10.65
C ALA A 79 19.27 -8.65 -11.82
N SER A 80 19.21 -9.59 -12.76
CA SER A 80 19.92 -9.52 -14.03
C SER A 80 18.89 -9.20 -15.12
N GLY A 81 18.85 -7.95 -15.58
CA GLY A 81 17.90 -7.48 -16.59
C GLY A 81 16.85 -6.50 -16.04
N PRO A 82 15.81 -6.19 -16.83
CA PRO A 82 14.78 -5.22 -16.46
C PRO A 82 14.03 -5.64 -15.19
N VAL A 83 13.83 -4.69 -14.28
CA VAL A 83 13.07 -4.90 -13.04
C VAL A 83 11.71 -4.21 -13.15
N MET A 84 10.64 -4.92 -12.82
CA MET A 84 9.36 -4.28 -12.50
C MET A 84 9.01 -4.52 -11.04
N LEU A 85 8.31 -3.57 -10.44
CA LEU A 85 7.96 -3.59 -9.03
C LEU A 85 6.45 -3.71 -8.87
N ILE A 86 6.00 -4.57 -7.95
CA ILE A 86 4.59 -4.58 -7.54
C ILE A 86 4.46 -4.51 -6.01
N GLY A 87 3.60 -3.60 -5.54
CA GLY A 87 3.40 -3.34 -4.12
C GLY A 87 1.94 -3.42 -3.73
N TYR A 88 1.67 -4.09 -2.61
CA TYR A 88 0.35 -4.09 -1.99
C TYR A 88 0.36 -3.36 -0.65
N SER A 89 -0.53 -2.39 -0.44
CA SER A 89 -0.72 -1.70 0.85
C SER A 89 0.60 -1.11 1.37
N GLN A 90 1.10 -1.53 2.55
CA GLN A 90 2.41 -1.12 3.07
C GLN A 90 3.57 -1.35 2.06
N GLY A 91 3.51 -2.40 1.24
CA GLY A 91 4.52 -2.66 0.22
C GLY A 91 4.55 -1.63 -0.91
N ALA A 92 3.42 -0.98 -1.21
CA ALA A 92 3.39 0.16 -2.14
C ALA A 92 4.21 1.33 -1.57
N VAL A 93 4.08 1.60 -0.27
CA VAL A 93 4.85 2.66 0.41
C VAL A 93 6.35 2.37 0.39
N VAL A 94 6.76 1.11 0.58
CA VAL A 94 8.16 0.69 0.44
C VAL A 94 8.69 1.03 -0.95
N ILE A 95 7.96 0.67 -2.01
CA ILE A 95 8.37 0.96 -3.38
C ILE A 95 8.47 2.47 -3.63
N ARG A 96 7.47 3.25 -3.18
CA ARG A 96 7.49 4.71 -3.38
C ARG A 96 8.66 5.39 -2.67
N GLN A 97 9.02 4.93 -1.47
CA GLN A 97 10.20 5.45 -0.77
C GLN A 97 11.51 5.07 -1.45
N LEU A 98 11.61 3.87 -2.01
CA LEU A 98 12.76 3.50 -2.83
C LEU A 98 12.87 4.41 -4.06
N LEU A 99 11.79 4.53 -4.85
CA LEU A 99 11.77 5.28 -6.11
C LEU A 99 12.09 6.77 -5.94
N ALA A 100 11.78 7.34 -4.77
CA ALA A 100 12.18 8.70 -4.40
C ALA A 100 13.72 8.89 -4.31
N THR A 101 14.49 7.80 -4.23
CA THR A 101 15.96 7.83 -4.08
C THR A 101 16.72 7.12 -5.21
N THR A 102 16.11 6.13 -5.87
CA THR A 102 16.75 5.35 -6.93
C THR A 102 15.71 4.70 -7.84
N HIS A 103 15.91 4.74 -9.17
CA HIS A 103 14.94 4.23 -10.14
C HIS A 103 15.53 3.83 -11.51
N ALA A 104 16.85 3.93 -11.72
CA ALA A 104 17.46 3.79 -13.05
C ALA A 104 17.18 2.43 -13.73
N ASP A 105 16.95 1.38 -12.94
CA ASP A 105 16.78 0.00 -13.44
C ASP A 105 15.31 -0.48 -13.40
N VAL A 106 14.36 0.42 -13.07
CA VAL A 106 12.93 0.07 -12.94
C VAL A 106 12.19 0.38 -14.24
N ALA A 107 11.67 -0.68 -14.88
CA ALA A 107 10.92 -0.61 -16.12
C ALA A 107 9.46 -0.21 -15.96
N ALA A 108 8.81 -0.65 -14.89
CA ALA A 108 7.40 -0.39 -14.62
C ALA A 108 7.07 -0.64 -13.14
N VAL A 109 5.99 -0.02 -12.66
CA VAL A 109 5.50 -0.19 -11.28
C VAL A 109 3.99 -0.37 -11.20
N GLY A 110 3.55 -1.39 -10.47
CA GLY A 110 2.15 -1.65 -10.17
C GLY A 110 1.84 -1.48 -8.68
N PHE A 111 0.74 -0.82 -8.35
CA PHE A 111 0.30 -0.64 -6.98
C PHE A 111 -1.11 -1.19 -6.76
N VAL A 112 -1.28 -1.95 -5.69
CA VAL A 112 -2.58 -2.40 -5.18
C VAL A 112 -2.80 -1.76 -3.82
N ALA A 113 -3.90 -1.01 -3.67
CA ALA A 113 -4.22 -0.28 -2.45
C ALA A 113 -3.10 0.66 -1.96
N ASP A 114 -2.54 1.48 -2.85
CA ASP A 114 -1.46 2.43 -2.52
C ASP A 114 -1.91 3.46 -1.46
N PRO A 115 -1.30 3.50 -0.26
CA PRO A 115 -1.58 4.54 0.72
C PRO A 115 -1.22 5.95 0.27
N TYR A 116 -0.48 6.10 -0.83
CA TYR A 116 -0.18 7.36 -1.50
C TYR A 116 -0.89 7.53 -2.85
N GLN A 117 -1.96 6.77 -3.12
CA GLN A 117 -2.69 6.84 -4.39
C GLN A 117 -3.06 8.30 -4.74
N PRO A 118 -2.60 8.84 -5.88
CA PRO A 118 -2.97 10.18 -6.32
C PRO A 118 -4.48 10.33 -6.56
N PRO A 119 -5.05 11.53 -6.36
CA PRO A 119 -6.45 11.78 -6.67
C PRO A 119 -6.73 11.57 -8.16
N GLY A 120 -7.85 10.92 -8.49
CA GLY A 120 -8.33 10.75 -9.86
C GLY A 120 -7.57 9.73 -10.72
N VAL A 121 -6.54 9.05 -10.19
CA VAL A 121 -5.79 8.03 -10.96
C VAL A 121 -6.55 6.72 -11.13
N VAL A 122 -7.52 6.43 -10.26
CA VAL A 122 -8.40 5.26 -10.34
C VAL A 122 -9.84 5.72 -10.50
N ALA A 123 -10.52 5.22 -11.54
CA ALA A 123 -11.92 5.54 -11.79
C ALA A 123 -12.81 5.13 -10.60
N GLY A 124 -13.75 6.01 -10.21
CA GLY A 124 -14.65 5.81 -9.07
C GLY A 124 -14.02 6.05 -7.70
N CYS A 125 -12.72 6.33 -7.60
CA CYS A 125 -12.08 6.81 -6.39
C CYS A 125 -12.08 8.35 -6.36
N ASP A 126 -13.00 8.94 -5.60
CA ASP A 126 -13.15 10.40 -5.49
C ASP A 126 -12.21 11.05 -4.44
N GLY A 127 -11.49 10.23 -3.66
CA GLY A 127 -10.51 10.64 -2.66
C GLY A 127 -9.07 10.41 -3.12
N PHE A 128 -8.18 10.24 -2.15
CA PHE A 128 -6.76 9.94 -2.38
C PHE A 128 -6.18 9.10 -1.23
N GLY A 129 -4.98 8.58 -1.41
CA GLY A 129 -4.32 7.70 -0.46
C GLY A 129 -4.31 8.27 0.96
N LEU A 130 -4.58 7.42 1.96
CA LEU A 130 -4.72 7.80 3.37
C LEU A 130 -3.47 8.48 3.93
N ALA A 131 -2.28 8.09 3.45
CA ALA A 131 -1.01 8.66 3.89
C ALA A 131 -0.68 10.00 3.19
N GLY A 132 -1.55 10.49 2.31
CA GLY A 132 -1.37 11.73 1.56
C GLY A 132 -0.85 11.50 0.14
N HIS A 133 -0.19 12.50 -0.44
CA HIS A 133 0.32 12.42 -1.82
C HIS A 133 1.60 11.59 -1.95
N GLY A 134 2.38 11.46 -0.87
CA GLY A 134 3.67 10.77 -0.89
C GLY A 134 4.70 11.47 -1.79
N PRO A 135 5.88 10.86 -1.99
CA PRO A 135 6.84 11.33 -2.98
C PRO A 135 6.32 11.06 -4.40
N ASP A 136 6.59 11.97 -5.32
CA ASP A 136 6.27 11.79 -6.74
C ASP A 136 7.03 10.60 -7.34
N LEU A 137 6.41 9.94 -8.32
CA LEU A 137 7.12 8.94 -9.10
C LEU A 137 8.08 9.61 -10.08
N PRO A 138 9.20 8.95 -10.45
CA PRO A 138 10.07 9.43 -11.51
C PRO A 138 9.30 9.72 -12.79
N GLU A 139 9.64 10.83 -13.45
CA GLU A 139 9.00 11.23 -14.70
C GLU A 139 9.18 10.13 -15.78
N GLY A 140 8.10 9.82 -16.49
CA GLY A 140 8.10 8.82 -17.55
C GLY A 140 8.08 7.35 -17.10
N LEU A 141 8.16 7.06 -15.79
CA LEU A 141 8.05 5.68 -15.29
C LEU A 141 6.62 5.16 -15.47
N PRO A 142 6.38 4.08 -16.25
CA PRO A 142 5.06 3.47 -16.39
C PRO A 142 4.55 2.99 -15.03
N ALA A 143 3.39 3.50 -14.63
CA ALA A 143 2.76 3.19 -13.35
C ALA A 143 1.29 2.83 -13.51
N PHE A 144 0.82 1.86 -12.73
CA PHE A 144 -0.57 1.41 -12.74
C PHE A 144 -1.10 1.22 -11.33
N TRP A 145 -2.30 1.77 -11.07
CA TRP A 145 -2.94 1.72 -9.76
C TRP A 145 -4.21 0.88 -9.81
N ILE A 146 -4.34 0.00 -8.83
CA ILE A 146 -5.54 -0.73 -8.49
C ILE A 146 -6.03 -0.22 -7.13
N GLY A 147 -7.21 0.40 -7.13
CA GLY A 147 -7.86 0.97 -5.94
C GLY A 147 -9.33 0.60 -5.92
N HIS A 148 -9.92 0.52 -4.72
CA HIS A 148 -11.34 0.23 -4.55
C HIS A 148 -12.02 1.46 -3.91
N PRO A 149 -13.17 1.96 -4.42
CA PRO A 149 -13.83 3.16 -3.89
C PRO A 149 -14.18 3.09 -2.40
N GLY A 150 -14.50 1.89 -1.92
CA GLY A 150 -14.75 1.60 -0.50
C GLY A 150 -13.50 1.28 0.35
N ASP A 151 -12.29 1.28 -0.20
CA ASP A 151 -11.08 1.09 0.59
C ASP A 151 -10.45 2.42 0.99
N VAL A 152 -10.55 2.75 2.28
CA VAL A 152 -10.01 3.99 2.83
C VAL A 152 -8.49 4.10 2.68
N ILE A 153 -7.76 2.98 2.61
CA ILE A 153 -6.29 3.04 2.54
C ILE A 153 -5.83 3.78 1.29
N CYS A 154 -6.44 3.52 0.13
CA CYS A 154 -6.13 4.19 -1.12
C CYS A 154 -7.13 5.30 -1.51
N ASN A 155 -8.31 5.34 -0.90
CA ASN A 155 -9.39 6.27 -1.24
C ASN A 155 -10.00 6.93 0.00
N ALA A 156 -9.18 7.56 0.83
CA ALA A 156 -9.66 8.33 1.96
C ALA A 156 -10.23 9.66 1.52
N SER A 157 -11.30 10.09 2.17
CA SER A 157 -11.89 11.42 1.95
C SER A 157 -10.90 12.52 2.34
N ASP A 158 -11.01 13.69 1.71
CA ASP A 158 -10.16 14.86 2.02
C ASP A 158 -10.20 15.22 3.52
N ASP A 159 -11.38 15.16 4.15
CA ASP A 159 -11.59 15.47 5.57
C ASP A 159 -11.51 14.26 6.51
N SER A 160 -10.97 13.11 6.06
CA SER A 160 -10.91 11.88 6.86
C SER A 160 -10.12 12.07 8.16
N LEU A 161 -10.73 11.69 9.29
CA LEU A 161 -10.08 11.66 10.60
C LEU A 161 -9.00 10.57 10.69
N LEU A 162 -9.04 9.56 9.81
CA LEU A 162 -8.06 8.48 9.81
C LEU A 162 -6.69 8.96 9.32
N ARG A 163 -6.63 10.05 8.54
CA ARG A 163 -5.36 10.67 8.11
C ARG A 163 -4.55 11.14 9.31
N ASP A 164 -5.21 11.87 10.21
CA ASP A 164 -4.61 12.37 11.45
C ASP A 164 -4.13 11.21 12.35
N LEU A 165 -4.91 10.11 12.42
CA LEU A 165 -4.54 8.91 13.19
C LEU A 165 -3.39 8.11 12.54
N ALA A 166 -3.35 8.02 11.21
CA ALA A 166 -2.28 7.33 10.50
C ALA A 166 -0.93 8.03 10.68
N ASP A 167 -0.90 9.37 10.60
CA ASP A 167 0.30 10.18 10.90
C ASP A 167 0.79 9.96 12.33
N LEU A 168 -0.14 9.89 13.29
CA LEU A 168 0.16 9.67 14.70
C LEU A 168 0.69 8.25 15.01
N THR A 169 0.25 7.25 14.27
CA THR A 169 0.52 5.84 14.59
C THR A 169 1.62 5.22 13.72
N ALA A 170 2.07 5.91 12.66
CA ALA A 170 3.17 5.46 11.79
C ALA A 170 4.54 5.38 12.48
N THR A 171 4.80 6.18 13.53
CA THR A 171 6.04 6.12 14.33
C THR A 171 5.92 5.17 15.53
N PHE A 172 4.75 4.58 15.75
CA PHE A 172 4.47 3.80 16.94
C PHE A 172 5.15 2.44 16.92
N SER A 173 6.01 2.17 17.90
CA SER A 173 6.49 0.85 18.27
C SER A 173 5.93 0.48 19.64
N THR A 174 5.60 -0.79 19.84
CA THR A 174 5.09 -1.28 21.14
C THR A 174 6.11 -1.20 22.29
N ARG A 175 7.36 -0.85 21.97
CA ARG A 175 8.43 -0.61 22.95
C ARG A 175 8.36 0.77 23.62
N ASP A 176 7.53 1.72 23.15
CA ASP A 176 7.47 3.09 23.69
C ASP A 176 6.03 3.60 23.94
N VAL A 177 5.36 3.02 24.94
CA VAL A 177 4.00 3.39 25.37
C VAL A 177 3.98 4.73 26.15
N ARG A 178 5.10 5.16 26.74
CA ARG A 178 5.19 6.48 27.41
C ARG A 178 5.38 7.62 26.39
N GLY A 179 6.16 7.38 25.33
CA GLY A 179 6.25 8.25 24.16
C GLY A 179 4.91 8.40 23.43
N TRP A 180 4.05 7.37 23.44
CA TRP A 180 2.67 7.47 22.94
C TRP A 180 1.85 8.54 23.67
N PHE A 181 1.81 8.52 25.01
CA PHE A 181 1.08 9.52 25.79
C PHE A 181 1.68 10.92 25.64
N ALA A 182 3.01 11.02 25.62
CA ALA A 182 3.70 12.31 25.46
C ALA A 182 3.51 12.91 24.06
N GLY A 183 3.58 12.10 23.00
CA GLY A 183 3.39 12.51 21.61
C GLY A 183 1.94 12.85 21.28
N LEU A 184 0.99 12.04 21.75
CA LEU A 184 -0.44 12.35 21.67
C LEU A 184 -0.76 13.65 22.43
N TRP A 185 -0.20 13.84 23.63
CA TRP A 185 -0.37 15.06 24.42
C TRP A 185 0.28 16.29 23.78
N HIS A 186 1.46 16.15 23.18
CA HIS A 186 2.16 17.24 22.51
C HIS A 186 1.41 17.69 21.25
N ILE A 187 0.95 16.76 20.41
CA ILE A 187 0.25 17.06 19.15
C ILE A 187 -1.16 17.61 19.40
N LEU A 188 -1.87 17.09 20.42
CA LEU A 188 -3.13 17.68 20.90
C LEU A 188 -2.94 19.11 21.44
N ARG A 189 -1.75 19.47 21.94
CA ARG A 189 -1.42 20.83 22.42
C ARG A 189 -0.86 21.76 21.34
N SER A 190 -0.10 21.25 20.38
CA SER A 190 0.62 22.05 19.38
C SER A 190 -0.20 22.33 18.12
N ASN A 191 -1.34 21.64 17.95
CA ASN A 191 -2.22 21.79 16.78
C ASN A 191 -1.47 21.57 15.46
N SER A 192 -0.46 20.69 15.43
CA SER A 192 0.44 20.45 14.29
C SER A 192 -0.01 19.25 13.43
N PHE A 193 -1.30 19.18 13.11
CA PHE A 193 -1.87 18.16 12.21
C PHE A 193 -1.73 18.56 10.73
N GLN A 194 -1.82 17.63 9.78
CA GLN A 194 -2.09 18.01 8.38
C GLN A 194 -3.36 18.87 8.27
N ASN A 195 -4.31 18.67 9.18
CA ASN A 195 -5.51 19.49 9.36
C ASN A 195 -5.41 20.55 10.48
N ALA A 196 -4.20 20.97 10.88
CA ALA A 196 -3.91 21.91 11.98
C ALA A 196 -4.84 23.13 12.08
N ALA A 197 -5.15 23.73 10.93
CA ALA A 197 -5.98 24.93 10.85
C ALA A 197 -7.49 24.67 11.07
N ARG A 198 -7.92 23.42 11.25
CA ARG A 198 -9.33 23.01 11.27
C ARG A 198 -9.83 22.46 12.60
N THR A 199 -9.02 22.47 13.65
CA THR A 199 -9.39 22.16 15.04
C THR A 199 -9.53 23.46 15.85
N SER A 200 -10.77 23.93 15.99
CA SER A 200 -11.18 25.03 16.87
C SER A 200 -12.50 24.64 17.55
N LEU A 201 -12.78 25.18 18.73
CA LEU A 201 -14.01 24.93 19.49
C LEU A 201 -15.10 25.95 19.09
N HIS A 202 -15.47 26.01 17.81
CA HIS A 202 -16.51 26.93 17.32
C HIS A 202 -17.82 26.18 16.98
N PRO A 203 -19.03 26.71 17.25
CA PRO A 203 -20.30 26.04 16.93
C PRO A 203 -20.48 25.65 15.45
N ARG A 204 -19.81 26.38 14.53
CA ARG A 204 -19.78 26.06 13.09
C ARG A 204 -18.96 24.79 12.77
N GLN A 205 -18.05 24.37 13.65
CA GLN A 205 -17.31 23.11 13.53
C GLN A 205 -18.17 21.90 13.91
N TRP A 206 -19.18 22.01 14.77
CA TRP A 206 -19.93 20.84 15.26
C TRP A 206 -20.64 20.07 14.14
N ARG A 207 -21.19 20.78 13.15
CA ARG A 207 -21.76 20.14 11.95
C ARG A 207 -20.69 19.47 11.09
N ARG A 208 -19.50 20.07 11.00
CA ARG A 208 -18.34 19.50 10.31
C ARG A 208 -17.83 18.27 11.06
N ASP A 209 -17.79 18.29 12.38
CA ASP A 209 -17.35 17.18 13.23
C ASP A 209 -18.33 15.99 13.15
N LEU A 210 -19.64 16.25 13.14
CA LEU A 210 -20.64 15.20 12.89
C LEU A 210 -20.51 14.59 11.48
N ARG A 211 -20.25 15.42 10.47
CA ARG A 211 -19.96 14.94 9.11
C ARG A 211 -18.68 14.07 9.10
N ARG A 212 -17.60 14.53 9.73
CA ARG A 212 -16.31 13.81 9.81
C ARG A 212 -16.45 12.49 10.57
N LEU A 213 -17.23 12.45 11.66
CA LEU A 213 -17.53 11.21 12.39
C LEU A 213 -18.35 10.23 11.54
N ARG A 214 -19.30 10.73 10.74
CA ARG A 214 -20.05 9.90 9.79
C ARG A 214 -19.14 9.34 8.68
N VAL A 215 -18.24 10.17 8.14
CA VAL A 215 -17.23 9.75 7.14
C VAL A 215 -16.31 8.68 7.73
N LEU A 216 -15.76 8.92 8.92
CA LEU A 216 -14.93 7.96 9.67
C LEU A 216 -15.65 6.61 9.83
N ALA A 217 -16.92 6.62 10.23
CA ALA A 217 -17.70 5.39 10.38
C ALA A 217 -17.84 4.61 9.06
N ILE A 218 -18.08 5.31 7.94
CA ILE A 218 -18.18 4.68 6.61
C ILE A 218 -16.83 4.09 6.19
N GLU A 219 -15.77 4.87 6.31
CA GLU A 219 -14.41 4.46 5.96
C GLU A 219 -13.95 3.23 6.76
N LEU A 220 -14.21 3.21 8.07
CA LEU A 220 -13.95 2.05 8.91
C LEU A 220 -14.77 0.82 8.49
N THR A 221 -16.04 0.99 8.10
CA THR A 221 -16.85 -0.16 7.62
C THR A 221 -16.31 -0.76 6.33
N GLY A 222 -15.68 0.02 5.45
CA GLY A 222 -15.05 -0.48 4.23
C GLY A 222 -13.81 -1.32 4.52
N TYR A 223 -12.99 -0.84 5.44
CA TYR A 223 -11.75 -1.50 5.87
C TYR A 223 -11.98 -2.78 6.68
N LEU A 224 -12.94 -2.76 7.62
CA LEU A 224 -13.22 -3.89 8.50
C LEU A 224 -13.70 -5.14 7.73
N PRO A 225 -13.52 -6.36 8.25
CA PRO A 225 -14.00 -7.58 7.59
C PRO A 225 -15.51 -7.58 7.36
N THR A 226 -15.97 -8.44 6.44
CA THR A 226 -17.40 -8.64 6.13
C THR A 226 -18.21 -9.21 7.28
N ARG A 227 -17.54 -9.76 8.30
CA ARG A 227 -18.13 -10.24 9.55
C ARG A 227 -17.31 -9.72 10.73
N VAL A 228 -17.96 -8.97 11.62
CA VAL A 228 -17.33 -8.42 12.83
C VAL A 228 -17.88 -9.15 14.04
N ARG A 229 -16.99 -9.67 14.89
CA ARG A 229 -17.37 -10.34 16.14
C ARG A 229 -17.32 -9.34 17.30
N LEU A 230 -18.45 -9.12 17.95
CA LEU A 230 -18.55 -8.31 19.17
C LEU A 230 -18.97 -9.23 20.33
N GLY A 231 -17.97 -9.71 21.08
CA GLY A 231 -18.17 -10.74 22.10
C GLY A 231 -18.70 -12.05 21.50
N ARG A 232 -19.93 -12.42 21.85
CA ARG A 232 -20.61 -13.61 21.30
C ARG A 232 -21.43 -13.33 20.04
N LEU A 233 -21.69 -12.07 19.70
CA LEU A 233 -22.48 -11.67 18.54
C LEU A 233 -21.60 -11.54 17.30
N VAL A 234 -22.08 -12.02 16.15
CA VAL A 234 -21.46 -11.83 14.84
C VAL A 234 -22.35 -10.91 14.02
N ILE A 235 -21.84 -9.73 13.68
CA ILE A 235 -22.55 -8.71 12.92
C ILE A 235 -22.06 -8.75 11.48
N ALA A 236 -23.00 -8.82 10.52
CA ALA A 236 -22.68 -8.74 9.10
C ALA A 236 -22.35 -7.29 8.70
N ASN A 237 -21.17 -7.10 8.11
CA ASN A 237 -20.73 -5.83 7.56
C ASN A 237 -20.71 -5.93 6.03
N ARG A 238 -21.81 -5.53 5.39
CA ARG A 238 -21.97 -5.64 3.92
C ARG A 238 -20.94 -4.81 3.13
N ARG A 239 -20.36 -3.79 3.75
CA ARG A 239 -19.34 -2.93 3.13
C ARG A 239 -17.92 -3.44 3.36
N GLY A 240 -17.73 -4.44 4.21
CA GLY A 240 -16.42 -4.84 4.66
C GLY A 240 -15.56 -5.54 3.62
N GLY A 241 -14.28 -5.70 3.98
CA GLY A 241 -13.29 -6.47 3.23
C GLY A 241 -12.77 -5.79 1.98
N ARG A 242 -13.00 -4.48 1.78
CA ARG A 242 -12.63 -3.79 0.54
C ARG A 242 -11.12 -3.80 0.31
N HIS A 243 -10.34 -3.72 1.39
CA HIS A 243 -8.87 -3.75 1.34
C HIS A 243 -8.28 -5.10 0.88
N ILE A 244 -9.07 -6.18 0.88
CA ILE A 244 -8.61 -7.50 0.41
C ILE A 244 -9.37 -7.99 -0.83
N ALA A 245 -10.35 -7.24 -1.34
CA ALA A 245 -11.22 -7.67 -2.44
C ALA A 245 -10.50 -7.81 -3.79
N TYR A 246 -9.32 -7.22 -3.94
CA TYR A 246 -8.57 -7.09 -5.20
C TYR A 246 -8.27 -8.39 -5.92
N GLY A 247 -8.16 -9.50 -5.19
CA GLY A 247 -7.83 -10.81 -5.76
C GLY A 247 -9.03 -11.70 -6.09
N PHE A 248 -10.26 -11.27 -5.79
CA PHE A 248 -11.43 -12.15 -5.90
C PHE A 248 -12.77 -11.49 -6.23
N GLU A 249 -12.91 -10.17 -6.09
CA GLU A 249 -14.09 -9.44 -6.58
C GLU A 249 -13.78 -8.81 -7.96
N PRO A 250 -14.78 -8.68 -8.85
CA PRO A 250 -14.61 -8.02 -10.15
C PRO A 250 -14.48 -6.50 -9.99
N PHE A 251 -13.59 -5.89 -10.78
CA PHE A 251 -13.26 -4.46 -10.80
C PHE A 251 -13.60 -3.79 -12.13
N ASP A 252 -13.88 -4.56 -13.18
CA ASP A 252 -14.28 -4.07 -14.49
C ASP A 252 -15.52 -4.79 -15.05
N PRO A 253 -16.13 -4.28 -16.13
CA PRO A 253 -17.31 -4.91 -16.76
C PRO A 253 -17.04 -6.32 -17.32
N ASP A 254 -15.79 -6.63 -17.63
CA ASP A 254 -15.37 -7.95 -18.13
C ASP A 254 -15.24 -8.98 -16.98
N GLY A 255 -15.46 -8.55 -15.73
CA GLY A 255 -15.44 -9.39 -14.55
C GLY A 255 -14.04 -9.67 -14.02
N LEU A 256 -13.01 -8.94 -14.47
CA LEU A 256 -11.63 -9.12 -14.02
C LEU A 256 -11.46 -8.59 -12.61
N THR A 257 -10.72 -9.35 -11.80
CA THR A 257 -10.24 -8.87 -10.51
C THR A 257 -9.14 -7.81 -10.70
N GLY A 258 -8.93 -6.98 -9.68
CA GLY A 258 -7.84 -5.99 -9.71
C GLY A 258 -6.46 -6.63 -9.92
N CYS A 259 -6.21 -7.81 -9.34
CA CYS A 259 -4.97 -8.56 -9.56
C CYS A 259 -4.82 -9.06 -11.00
N GLU A 260 -5.91 -9.46 -11.65
CA GLU A 260 -5.90 -9.87 -13.06
C GLU A 260 -5.64 -8.70 -14.00
N MET A 261 -6.25 -7.54 -13.73
CA MET A 261 -5.98 -6.31 -14.47
C MET A 261 -4.49 -5.94 -14.39
N LEU A 262 -3.90 -6.00 -13.19
CA LEU A 262 -2.48 -5.72 -13.01
C LEU A 262 -1.59 -6.75 -13.74
N SER A 263 -1.91 -8.05 -13.68
CA SER A 263 -1.18 -9.09 -14.42
C SER A 263 -1.16 -8.83 -15.93
N ARG A 264 -2.33 -8.48 -16.51
CA ARG A 264 -2.45 -8.15 -17.93
C ARG A 264 -1.63 -6.92 -18.29
N TRP A 265 -1.67 -5.89 -17.43
CA TRP A 265 -0.90 -4.68 -17.65
C TRP A 265 0.62 -4.95 -17.61
N LEU A 266 1.13 -5.75 -16.66
CA LEU A 266 2.55 -6.13 -16.60
C LEU A 266 3.00 -6.89 -17.85
N GLN A 267 2.18 -7.83 -18.33
CA GLN A 267 2.45 -8.54 -19.59
C GLN A 267 2.54 -7.61 -20.80
N ALA A 268 1.70 -6.57 -20.84
CA ALA A 268 1.76 -5.55 -21.89
C ALA A 268 3.04 -4.72 -21.77
N GLN A 269 3.42 -4.28 -20.57
CA GLN A 269 4.67 -3.54 -20.33
C GLN A 269 5.91 -4.33 -20.75
N ALA A 270 5.95 -5.64 -20.49
CA ALA A 270 7.09 -6.45 -20.86
C ALA A 270 7.29 -6.56 -22.39
N THR A 271 6.21 -6.46 -23.16
CA THR A 271 6.27 -6.44 -24.64
C THR A 271 6.77 -5.10 -25.20
N LEU A 272 6.69 -4.03 -24.41
CA LEU A 272 7.19 -2.70 -24.80
C LEU A 272 8.67 -2.50 -24.44
N LEU A 273 9.28 -3.44 -23.72
CA LEU A 273 10.69 -3.37 -23.38
C LEU A 273 11.55 -3.52 -24.65
N PRO A 274 12.64 -2.73 -24.79
CA PRO A 274 13.57 -2.91 -25.88
C PRO A 274 14.19 -4.31 -25.84
N ASP A 275 14.29 -4.98 -26.99
CA ASP A 275 15.15 -6.14 -27.15
C ASP A 275 16.60 -5.69 -26.93
N THR A 276 17.07 -5.82 -25.69
CA THR A 276 18.46 -5.50 -25.36
C THR A 276 19.35 -6.53 -26.06
N VAL A 277 20.18 -6.01 -26.96
CA VAL A 277 21.09 -6.71 -27.86
C VAL A 277 21.83 -7.82 -27.14
N ARG A 278 21.82 -9.02 -27.75
CA ARG A 278 22.68 -10.15 -27.40
C ARG A 278 24.10 -9.63 -27.21
N HIS A 279 24.69 -9.83 -26.03
CA HIS A 279 26.14 -9.72 -25.94
C HIS A 279 26.74 -10.75 -26.90
N ASP A 280 27.26 -10.25 -28.02
CA ASP A 280 28.21 -10.97 -28.86
C ASP A 280 29.40 -11.33 -27.97
N VAL A 281 29.46 -12.59 -27.58
CA VAL A 281 30.69 -13.20 -27.10
C VAL A 281 31.46 -13.58 -28.35
N ALA A 282 32.49 -12.79 -28.64
CA ALA A 282 33.57 -13.14 -29.55
C ALA A 282 34.39 -14.32 -29.00
#